data_AF-A0A8T3Y7Y7-F1
#
_entry.id   AF-A0A8T3Y7Y7-F1
#
_cell.length_a   1.000
_cell.length_b   1.000
_cell.length_c   1.000
_cell.angle_alpha   90.00
_cell.angle_beta   90.00
_cell.angle_gamma   90.00
#
_symmetry.space_group_name_H-M   'P 1'
#
loop_
_entity.id
_entity.type
_entity.pdbx_description
1 polymer ?
#
loop_
_entity_poly.entity_id
_entity_poly.type
_entity_poly.pdbx_seq_one_letter_code
_entity_poly.pdbx_strand_id
1 'polypeptide(L)'
;MSEVFVNGQFAGTVEDPREFMEKVRSERRKGGVSQIVNVHWFEPLDRVMVECGRGRVRRPLVVVKDGIPLLTEKHIKQLQKDEISWNDVVAQGVIEYLDAGEEENCLIAFSESELTAQHTHLEISPLVMLGLCTSLVPYGDYIQSARLIIGARNLKQSIGFYASNFPVRMDMDVNILHTAQAPIVQSIMHDLSDYNAHPSGQNIVVAVMSFKGYNIEDAVILNKGSIERGFARSTYFRPAVAEELRYSGGLMDEVSIPQKEAKGYKSERDYRLLEDDGIVFPEAAIKEEDVVIGKTSPPRFLSSLEEYSLASNIRRESSLALKHGEQGVVDFVLVTENEEGNKLVQVRLRDQRIPEIGDKFTSRHGQKGITGLIVQETDMPFTASGIIPDLIFTPHGIPSRMTISHLIELVGGKTGALAGRLIDGTTFDAEPEEALRKELKRLGFRENGTETMYNGMTGEQYEAKIFVGTMYYLKLKHMVANKIHSRARGPIQLLTRQPTEGRAKEGGLRLGEMEKDTFVAHGASLLLKERFDSDRTIVPVCEGCGIIAIHDAIKNKRYCPICGDNVEVSDIEVSYAFKLILDEFKSLGIYPKLMLKNKY
;
A
#
# COMPACT_ATOMS: atom_id res chain seq x y z
N MET A 1 20.53 52.06 -11.33
CA MET A 1 21.47 51.02 -11.78
C MET A 1 21.20 49.80 -10.93
N SER A 2 20.58 48.79 -11.52
CA SER A 2 20.19 47.55 -10.85
C SER A 2 21.39 46.63 -10.73
N GLU A 3 21.55 45.92 -9.61
CA GLU A 3 22.63 44.96 -9.41
C GLU A 3 22.34 43.65 -10.16
N VAL A 4 23.34 43.07 -10.84
CA VAL A 4 23.23 41.80 -11.53
C VAL A 4 23.97 40.71 -10.75
N PHE A 5 23.29 39.61 -10.48
CA PHE A 5 23.84 38.42 -9.84
C PHE A 5 23.76 37.23 -10.78
N VAL A 6 24.82 36.43 -10.85
CA VAL A 6 24.87 35.16 -11.59
C VAL A 6 25.06 34.03 -10.58
N ASN A 7 24.07 33.15 -10.44
CA ASN A 7 24.03 32.09 -9.41
C ASN A 7 24.35 32.63 -8.00
N GLY A 8 23.77 33.78 -7.64
CA GLY A 8 23.99 34.45 -6.35
C GLY A 8 25.32 35.20 -6.19
N GLN A 9 26.21 35.19 -7.18
CA GLN A 9 27.45 35.99 -7.15
C GLN A 9 27.25 37.32 -7.88
N PHE A 10 27.65 38.43 -7.26
CA PHE A 10 27.58 39.75 -7.89
C PHE A 10 28.48 39.78 -9.15
N ALA A 11 27.87 40.15 -10.28
CA ALA A 11 28.53 40.18 -11.58
C ALA A 11 28.70 41.61 -12.13
N GLY A 12 27.85 42.55 -11.74
CA GLY A 12 27.92 43.94 -12.21
C GLY A 12 26.62 44.71 -12.00
N THR A 13 26.42 45.78 -12.76
CA THR A 13 25.20 46.61 -12.72
C THR A 13 24.68 46.88 -14.13
N VAL A 14 23.36 47.07 -14.27
CA VAL A 14 22.68 47.46 -15.51
C VAL A 14 21.87 48.74 -15.32
N GLU A 15 21.70 49.53 -16.38
CA GLU A 15 20.91 50.77 -16.32
C GLU A 15 19.40 50.49 -16.36
N ASP A 16 18.96 49.69 -17.34
CA ASP A 16 17.57 49.24 -17.47
C ASP A 16 17.48 47.70 -17.32
N PRO A 17 16.91 47.20 -16.20
CA PRO A 17 16.77 45.77 -15.98
C PRO A 17 15.78 45.11 -16.96
N ARG A 18 14.77 45.82 -17.46
CA ARG A 18 13.77 45.27 -18.39
C ARG A 18 14.39 45.02 -19.76
N GLU A 19 15.10 46.01 -20.28
CA GLU A 19 15.83 45.87 -21.55
C GLU A 19 16.86 44.73 -21.47
N PHE A 20 17.58 44.64 -20.34
CA PHE A 20 18.54 43.56 -20.13
C PHE A 20 17.86 42.17 -20.13
N MET A 21 16.75 42.00 -19.42
CA MET A 21 15.99 40.74 -19.42
C MET A 21 15.50 40.37 -20.82
N GLU A 22 14.90 41.31 -21.54
CA GLU A 22 14.41 41.07 -22.91
C GLU A 22 15.54 40.68 -23.85
N LYS A 23 16.72 41.29 -23.71
CA LYS A 23 17.91 40.93 -24.48
C LYS A 23 18.36 39.49 -24.18
N VAL A 24 18.47 39.11 -22.91
CA VAL A 24 18.84 37.75 -22.51
C VAL A 24 17.82 36.72 -23.02
N ARG A 25 16.52 37.00 -22.88
CA ARG A 25 15.44 36.15 -23.39
C ARG A 25 15.46 36.03 -24.92
N SER A 26 15.66 37.15 -25.62
CA SER A 26 15.76 37.19 -27.09
C SER A 26 16.95 36.38 -27.59
N GLU A 27 18.11 36.51 -26.97
CA GLU A 27 19.30 35.71 -27.30
C GLU A 27 19.10 34.23 -26.96
N ARG A 28 18.41 33.89 -25.86
CA ARG A 28 18.02 32.51 -25.54
C ARG A 28 17.12 31.91 -26.63
N ARG A 29 16.12 32.65 -27.09
CA ARG A 29 15.17 32.22 -28.13
C ARG A 29 15.82 32.06 -29.51
N LYS A 30 16.88 32.82 -29.80
CA LYS A 30 17.68 32.70 -31.03
C LYS A 30 18.78 31.64 -30.95
N GLY A 31 19.01 31.04 -29.77
CA GLY A 31 20.09 30.08 -29.53
C GLY A 31 21.47 30.70 -29.26
N GLY A 32 21.56 32.02 -29.08
CA GLY A 32 22.80 32.72 -28.71
C GLY A 32 23.21 32.49 -27.24
N VAL A 33 22.24 32.18 -26.37
CA VAL A 33 22.43 31.78 -24.98
C VAL A 33 21.80 30.41 -24.75
N SER A 34 22.41 29.59 -23.90
CA SER A 34 21.88 28.27 -23.57
C SER A 34 20.47 28.37 -22.97
N GLN A 35 19.57 27.47 -23.38
CA GLN A 35 18.19 27.36 -22.88
C GLN A 35 18.09 27.05 -21.38
N ILE A 36 19.22 26.71 -20.74
CA ILE A 36 19.27 26.50 -19.29
C ILE A 36 19.31 27.82 -18.51
N VAL A 37 19.68 28.92 -19.14
CA VAL A 37 19.83 30.21 -18.46
C VAL A 37 18.44 30.79 -18.26
N ASN A 38 18.08 31.09 -17.02
CA ASN A 38 16.87 31.82 -16.66
C ASN A 38 17.25 33.19 -16.10
N VAL A 39 16.41 34.20 -16.36
CA VAL A 39 16.65 35.57 -15.91
C VAL A 39 15.38 36.15 -15.32
N HIS A 40 15.51 36.77 -14.15
CA HIS A 40 14.40 37.47 -13.52
C HIS A 40 14.88 38.76 -12.86
N TRP A 41 13.98 39.72 -12.77
CA TRP A 41 14.18 40.97 -12.06
C TRP A 41 13.33 40.96 -10.80
N PHE A 42 14.01 40.98 -9.66
CA PHE A 42 13.40 41.09 -8.35
C PHE A 42 13.23 42.57 -8.01
N GLU A 43 12.07 43.12 -8.41
CA GLU A 43 11.70 44.53 -8.25
C GLU A 43 11.87 45.07 -6.82
N PRO A 44 11.54 44.33 -5.72
CA PRO A 44 11.67 44.86 -4.36
C PRO A 44 13.08 45.24 -3.92
N LEU A 45 14.13 44.63 -4.51
CA LEU A 45 15.54 44.97 -4.21
C LEU A 45 16.25 45.61 -5.41
N ASP A 46 15.55 45.82 -6.51
CA ASP A 46 16.12 46.25 -7.79
C ASP A 46 17.34 45.40 -8.23
N ARG A 47 17.15 44.07 -8.22
CA ARG A 47 18.20 43.10 -8.56
C ARG A 47 17.80 42.24 -9.75
N VAL A 48 18.72 42.08 -10.71
CA VAL A 48 18.60 41.11 -11.79
C VAL A 48 19.35 39.85 -11.39
N MET A 49 18.66 38.72 -11.44
CA MET A 49 19.21 37.41 -11.10
C MET A 49 19.23 36.54 -12.35
N VAL A 50 20.43 36.07 -12.70
CA VAL A 50 20.68 35.15 -13.80
C VAL A 50 21.04 33.79 -13.19
N GLU A 51 20.17 32.82 -13.42
CA GLU A 51 20.30 31.48 -12.85
C GLU A 51 20.65 30.47 -13.95
N CYS A 52 21.81 29.81 -13.80
CA CYS A 52 22.26 28.73 -14.67
C CYS A 52 22.69 27.48 -13.89
N GLY A 53 22.43 27.45 -12.57
CA GLY A 53 22.69 26.32 -11.69
C GLY A 53 21.91 25.05 -12.06
N ARG A 54 22.45 23.90 -11.63
CA ARG A 54 21.81 22.57 -11.76
C ARG A 54 20.78 22.35 -10.65
N GLY A 55 19.79 21.49 -10.89
CA GLY A 55 18.79 21.09 -9.89
C GLY A 55 17.53 21.95 -9.82
N ARG A 56 17.41 22.98 -10.67
CA ARG A 56 16.19 23.80 -10.78
C ARG A 56 15.08 23.03 -11.49
N VAL A 57 13.87 23.14 -10.95
CA VAL A 57 12.64 22.67 -11.60
C VAL A 57 12.18 23.76 -12.55
N ARG A 58 11.87 23.39 -13.79
CA ARG A 58 11.43 24.32 -14.82
C ARG A 58 10.15 23.81 -15.47
N ARG A 59 9.25 24.73 -15.80
CA ARG A 59 8.00 24.46 -16.52
C ARG A 59 8.13 24.94 -17.98
N PRO A 60 7.93 24.06 -18.97
CA PRO A 60 7.84 24.48 -20.37
C PRO A 60 6.51 25.21 -20.62
N LEU A 61 6.56 26.35 -21.31
CA LEU A 61 5.38 27.12 -21.70
C LEU A 61 5.49 27.56 -23.15
N VAL A 62 4.34 27.80 -23.79
CA VAL A 62 4.29 28.38 -25.13
C VAL A 62 4.51 29.88 -25.01
N VAL A 63 5.44 30.43 -25.79
CA VAL A 63 5.70 31.86 -25.83
C VAL A 63 4.56 32.57 -26.55
N VAL A 64 4.07 33.66 -25.98
CA VAL A 64 3.03 34.53 -26.57
C VAL A 64 3.65 35.88 -26.87
N LYS A 65 3.30 36.43 -28.04
CA LYS A 65 3.68 37.78 -28.44
C LYS A 65 2.47 38.55 -28.93
N ASP A 66 2.21 39.71 -28.32
CA ASP A 66 1.09 40.59 -28.66
C ASP A 66 -0.28 39.86 -28.66
N GLY A 67 -0.45 38.90 -27.74
CA GLY A 67 -1.66 38.08 -27.63
C GLY A 67 -1.75 36.89 -28.60
N ILE A 68 -0.72 36.65 -29.41
CA ILE A 68 -0.67 35.54 -30.37
C ILE A 68 0.36 34.51 -29.90
N PRO A 69 -0.02 33.23 -29.70
CA PRO A 69 0.94 32.18 -29.37
C PRO A 69 1.87 31.91 -30.56
N LEU A 70 3.16 31.73 -30.30
CA LEU A 70 4.14 31.39 -31.35
C LEU A 70 3.99 29.94 -31.83
N LEU A 71 3.33 29.08 -31.04
CA LEU A 71 2.97 27.74 -31.46
C LEU A 71 1.81 27.82 -32.45
N THR A 72 2.03 27.35 -33.68
CA THR A 72 1.04 27.42 -34.76
C THR A 72 0.56 26.03 -35.14
N GLU A 73 -0.60 25.93 -35.80
CA GLU A 73 -1.08 24.66 -36.39
C GLU A 73 -0.05 24.00 -37.31
N LYS A 74 0.80 24.79 -37.97
CA LYS A 74 1.87 24.26 -38.81
C LYS A 74 2.86 23.46 -37.96
N HIS A 75 3.33 24.03 -36.85
CA HIS A 75 4.23 23.32 -35.93
C HIS A 75 3.58 22.04 -35.40
N ILE A 76 2.30 22.08 -35.04
CA ILE A 76 1.55 20.90 -34.57
C ILE A 76 1.48 19.82 -35.65
N LYS A 77 1.14 20.17 -36.90
CA LYS A 77 1.09 19.23 -38.03
C LYS A 77 2.46 18.65 -38.37
N GLN A 78 3.53 19.42 -38.19
CA GLN A 78 4.90 18.95 -38.39
C GLN A 78 5.35 18.01 -37.28
N LEU A 79 5.01 18.29 -36.02
CA LEU A 79 5.23 17.40 -34.87
C LEU A 79 4.48 16.07 -35.06
N GLN A 80 3.21 16.12 -35.48
CA GLN A 80 2.40 14.92 -35.74
C GLN A 80 2.93 14.02 -36.86
N LYS A 81 3.71 14.59 -37.78
CA LYS A 81 4.36 13.87 -38.89
C LYS A 81 5.81 13.50 -38.60
N ASP A 82 6.30 13.76 -37.39
CA ASP A 82 7.69 13.60 -36.99
C ASP A 82 8.69 14.37 -37.89
N GLU A 83 8.26 15.47 -38.52
CA GLU A 83 9.12 16.34 -39.34
C GLU A 83 10.02 17.24 -38.48
N ILE A 84 9.53 17.62 -37.29
CA ILE A 84 10.26 18.37 -36.27
C ILE A 84 10.09 17.67 -34.93
N SER A 85 11.10 17.76 -34.07
CA SER A 85 11.07 17.23 -32.71
C SER A 85 10.70 18.31 -31.69
N TRP A 86 10.39 17.89 -30.45
CA TRP A 86 10.21 18.81 -29.33
C TRP A 86 11.40 19.76 -29.17
N ASN A 87 12.62 19.24 -29.27
CA ASN A 87 13.84 20.04 -29.14
C ASN A 87 13.96 21.11 -30.24
N ASP A 88 13.46 20.83 -31.45
CA ASP A 88 13.47 21.81 -32.53
C ASP A 88 12.51 22.96 -32.26
N VAL A 89 11.34 22.67 -31.67
CA VAL A 89 10.35 23.70 -31.28
C VAL A 89 10.91 24.59 -30.16
N VAL A 90 11.64 24.00 -29.20
CA VAL A 90 12.34 24.78 -28.16
C VAL A 90 13.50 25.58 -28.78
N ALA A 91 14.27 25.01 -29.71
CA ALA A 91 15.36 25.69 -30.41
C ALA A 91 14.87 26.86 -31.29
N GLN A 92 13.66 26.76 -31.84
CA GLN A 92 13.00 27.84 -32.57
C GLN A 92 12.48 28.97 -31.66
N GLY A 93 12.58 28.81 -30.33
CA GLY A 93 12.10 29.79 -29.35
C GLY A 93 10.58 29.85 -29.22
N VAL A 94 9.87 28.82 -29.69
CA VAL A 94 8.40 28.72 -29.58
C VAL A 94 7.98 28.26 -28.18
N ILE A 95 8.77 27.36 -27.58
CA ILE A 95 8.58 26.87 -26.22
C ILE A 95 9.75 27.35 -25.36
N GLU A 96 9.45 27.81 -24.14
CA GLU A 96 10.42 28.35 -23.20
C GLU A 96 10.30 27.66 -21.84
N TYR A 97 11.43 27.27 -21.25
CA TYR A 97 11.49 26.65 -19.93
C TYR A 97 11.72 27.72 -18.86
N LEU A 98 10.69 28.01 -18.06
CA LEU A 98 10.77 28.98 -16.97
C LEU A 98 11.06 28.26 -15.66
N ASP A 99 11.95 28.81 -14.83
CA ASP A 99 12.03 28.44 -13.42
C ASP A 99 11.13 29.33 -12.57
N ALA A 100 11.02 29.01 -11.28
CA ALA A 100 10.16 29.77 -10.36
C ALA A 100 10.54 31.26 -10.26
N GLY A 101 11.81 31.61 -10.45
CA GLY A 101 12.25 33.00 -10.40
C GLY A 101 11.79 33.78 -11.63
N GLU A 102 11.99 33.21 -12.83
CA GLU A 102 11.56 33.84 -14.07
C GLU A 102 10.04 33.87 -14.24
N GLU A 103 9.33 32.90 -13.67
CA GLU A 103 7.87 32.86 -13.65
C GLU A 103 7.26 34.09 -12.95
N GLU A 104 7.92 34.67 -11.94
CA GLU A 104 7.46 35.87 -11.22
C GLU A 104 7.33 37.11 -12.14
N ASN A 105 8.06 37.13 -13.26
CA ASN A 105 7.99 38.20 -14.25
C ASN A 105 7.12 37.86 -15.47
N CYS A 106 6.35 36.78 -15.41
CA CYS A 106 5.55 36.29 -16.52
C CYS A 106 4.05 36.34 -16.20
N LEU A 107 3.25 36.80 -17.16
CA LEU A 107 1.80 36.65 -17.14
C LEU A 107 1.42 35.48 -18.06
N ILE A 108 0.82 34.43 -17.49
CA ILE A 108 0.58 33.14 -18.15
C ILE A 108 -0.92 32.92 -18.29
N ALA A 109 -1.40 32.68 -19.51
CA ALA A 109 -2.79 32.33 -19.76
C ALA A 109 -3.01 30.83 -19.56
N PHE A 110 -4.15 30.44 -18.96
CA PHE A 110 -4.52 29.03 -18.80
C PHE A 110 -5.11 28.42 -20.08
N SER A 111 -5.85 29.23 -20.84
CA SER A 111 -6.51 28.82 -22.07
C SER A 111 -6.31 29.85 -23.17
N GLU A 112 -6.39 29.43 -24.43
CA GLU A 112 -6.30 30.35 -25.57
C GLU A 112 -7.39 31.43 -25.55
N SER A 113 -8.57 31.12 -24.97
CA SER A 113 -9.68 32.06 -24.82
C SER A 113 -9.40 33.23 -23.87
N GLU A 114 -8.43 33.09 -22.97
CA GLU A 114 -8.05 34.12 -21.99
C GLU A 114 -6.92 35.03 -22.49
N LEU A 115 -6.36 34.75 -23.68
CA LEU A 115 -5.23 35.49 -24.20
C LEU A 115 -5.56 36.97 -24.42
N THR A 116 -4.63 37.80 -23.97
CA THR A 116 -4.64 39.26 -24.16
C THR A 116 -3.25 39.71 -24.58
N ALA A 117 -3.12 40.94 -25.08
CA ALA A 117 -1.82 41.50 -25.47
C ALA A 117 -0.80 41.60 -24.31
N GLN A 118 -1.24 41.48 -23.05
CA GLN A 118 -0.38 41.53 -21.87
C GLN A 118 0.21 40.15 -21.50
N HIS A 119 -0.35 39.07 -22.03
CA HIS A 119 0.14 37.73 -21.72
C HIS A 119 1.48 37.47 -22.39
N THR A 120 2.40 36.91 -21.61
CA THR A 120 3.77 36.57 -22.03
C THR A 120 3.87 35.13 -22.50
N HIS A 121 3.07 34.25 -21.91
CA HIS A 121 3.10 32.81 -22.13
C HIS A 121 1.70 32.21 -22.05
N LEU A 122 1.56 31.01 -22.60
CA LEU A 122 0.35 30.19 -22.60
C LEU A 122 0.70 28.79 -22.05
N GLU A 123 -0.16 28.25 -21.20
CA GLU A 123 -0.07 26.89 -20.68
C GLU A 123 -0.27 25.86 -21.82
N ILE A 124 0.54 24.80 -21.83
CA ILE A 124 0.43 23.77 -22.90
C ILE A 124 -0.83 22.94 -22.72
N SER A 125 -1.09 22.53 -21.49
CA SER A 125 -2.33 21.86 -21.09
C SER A 125 -2.50 22.02 -19.58
N PRO A 126 -3.68 22.47 -19.10
CA PRO A 126 -3.98 22.58 -17.67
C PRO A 126 -3.82 21.26 -16.89
N LEU A 127 -3.91 20.11 -17.58
CA LEU A 127 -3.74 18.79 -16.99
C LEU A 127 -2.35 18.57 -16.39
N VAL A 128 -1.32 19.23 -16.93
CA VAL A 128 0.10 19.04 -16.53
C VAL A 128 0.37 19.56 -15.12
N MET A 129 -0.51 20.39 -14.56
CA MET A 129 -0.47 20.77 -13.14
C MET A 129 -0.64 19.55 -12.21
N LEU A 130 -1.31 18.50 -12.68
CA LEU A 130 -1.55 17.28 -11.92
C LEU A 130 -0.47 16.23 -12.19
N GLY A 131 -0.06 15.52 -11.15
CA GLY A 131 0.83 14.36 -11.30
C GLY A 131 0.11 13.17 -11.93
N LEU A 132 0.88 12.25 -12.52
CA LEU A 132 0.39 11.07 -13.24
C LEU A 132 -0.79 10.36 -12.57
N CYS A 133 -0.66 9.96 -11.29
CA CYS A 133 -1.71 9.21 -10.60
C CYS A 133 -3.00 10.03 -10.38
N THR A 134 -2.88 11.35 -10.25
CA THR A 134 -4.04 12.23 -10.06
C THR A 134 -4.78 12.41 -11.37
N SER A 135 -4.04 12.55 -12.48
CA SER A 135 -4.60 12.70 -13.83
C SER A 135 -5.31 11.44 -14.34
N LEU A 136 -5.03 10.27 -13.75
CA LEU A 136 -5.75 9.02 -14.05
C LEU A 136 -7.17 8.96 -13.42
N VAL A 137 -7.51 9.88 -12.52
CA VAL A 137 -8.88 9.99 -11.98
C VAL A 137 -9.71 10.80 -12.97
N PRO A 138 -10.76 10.23 -13.59
CA PRO A 138 -11.56 10.95 -14.58
C PRO A 138 -12.41 12.03 -13.89
N TYR A 139 -12.72 13.11 -14.62
CA TYR A 139 -13.51 14.25 -14.14
C TYR A 139 -12.99 14.79 -12.80
N GLY A 140 -11.67 14.96 -12.66
CA GLY A 140 -11.02 15.35 -11.40
C GLY A 140 -11.40 16.73 -10.87
N ASP A 141 -12.00 17.57 -11.71
CA ASP A 141 -12.51 18.91 -11.44
C ASP A 141 -13.92 18.91 -10.83
N TYR A 142 -14.69 17.81 -10.94
CA TYR A 142 -16.03 17.65 -10.37
C TYR A 142 -16.05 16.97 -9.00
N ILE A 143 -14.90 16.90 -8.31
CA ILE A 143 -14.75 16.21 -7.03
C ILE A 143 -14.03 17.08 -6.01
N GLN A 144 -14.37 16.88 -4.74
CA GLN A 144 -13.64 17.51 -3.63
C GLN A 144 -12.15 17.10 -3.65
N SER A 145 -11.25 18.08 -3.48
CA SER A 145 -9.79 17.88 -3.54
C SER A 145 -9.28 16.76 -2.62
N ALA A 146 -9.80 16.65 -1.40
CA ALA A 146 -9.43 15.59 -0.46
C ALA A 146 -9.73 14.19 -1.03
N ARG A 147 -10.84 14.03 -1.77
CA ARG A 147 -11.24 12.77 -2.39
C ARG A 147 -10.44 12.46 -3.63
N LEU A 148 -10.10 13.46 -4.43
CA LEU A 148 -9.19 13.32 -5.57
C LEU A 148 -7.83 12.75 -5.13
N ILE A 149 -7.25 13.28 -4.06
CA ILE A 149 -5.98 12.81 -3.50
C ILE A 149 -6.09 11.36 -3.00
N ILE A 150 -7.21 11.02 -2.34
CA ILE A 150 -7.47 9.64 -1.90
C ILE A 150 -7.57 8.71 -3.11
N GLY A 151 -8.30 9.10 -4.14
CA GLY A 151 -8.43 8.37 -5.41
C GLY A 151 -7.07 8.05 -6.04
N ALA A 152 -6.23 9.08 -6.19
CA ALA A 152 -4.86 8.94 -6.70
C ALA A 152 -4.00 7.98 -5.86
N ARG A 153 -4.14 8.01 -4.52
CA ARG A 153 -3.44 7.09 -3.61
C ARG A 153 -3.94 5.66 -3.75
N ASN A 154 -5.22 5.47 -4.03
CA ASN A 154 -5.84 4.16 -4.14
C ASN A 154 -5.40 3.39 -5.38
N LEU A 155 -5.19 4.10 -6.49
CA LEU A 155 -4.60 3.52 -7.70
C LEU A 155 -3.27 2.83 -7.41
N LYS A 156 -2.40 3.43 -6.58
CA LYS A 156 -1.12 2.81 -6.15
C LYS A 156 -1.29 1.56 -5.28
N GLN A 157 -2.47 1.35 -4.68
CA GLN A 157 -2.77 0.21 -3.82
C GLN A 157 -3.60 -0.86 -4.52
N SER A 158 -4.03 -0.58 -5.76
CA SER A 158 -4.85 -1.48 -6.55
C SER A 158 -4.05 -2.69 -7.02
N ILE A 159 -4.74 -3.82 -7.15
CA ILE A 159 -4.18 -5.06 -7.67
C ILE A 159 -4.37 -5.05 -9.17
N GLY A 160 -3.29 -5.30 -9.91
CA GLY A 160 -3.31 -5.30 -11.36
C GLY A 160 -2.24 -6.19 -11.95
N PHE A 161 -2.03 -6.03 -13.24
CA PHE A 161 -0.90 -6.65 -13.93
C PHE A 161 0.34 -5.76 -13.79
N TYR A 162 1.28 -6.13 -12.91
CA TYR A 162 2.38 -5.24 -12.54
C TYR A 162 3.63 -5.38 -13.43
N ALA A 163 3.89 -6.58 -13.96
CA ALA A 163 5.05 -6.86 -14.81
C ALA A 163 4.78 -8.09 -15.68
N SER A 164 5.14 -8.03 -16.96
CA SER A 164 4.97 -9.14 -17.91
C SER A 164 5.85 -10.35 -17.58
N ASN A 165 7.04 -10.12 -17.03
CA ASN A 165 7.98 -11.16 -16.62
C ASN A 165 7.76 -11.66 -15.18
N PHE A 166 6.59 -11.39 -14.57
CA PHE A 166 6.26 -11.95 -13.26
C PHE A 166 6.45 -13.48 -13.15
N PRO A 167 6.22 -14.32 -14.20
CA PRO A 167 6.35 -15.77 -14.05
C PRO A 167 7.77 -16.23 -13.72
N VAL A 168 8.78 -15.41 -13.98
CA VAL A 168 10.20 -15.73 -13.68
C VAL A 168 10.78 -14.89 -12.55
N ARG A 169 9.98 -14.00 -11.93
CA ARG A 169 10.44 -13.08 -10.89
C ARG A 169 10.17 -13.60 -9.47
N MET A 170 11.12 -13.35 -8.58
CA MET A 170 11.01 -13.63 -7.15
C MET A 170 10.72 -12.33 -6.38
N ASP A 171 9.51 -11.79 -6.54
CA ASP A 171 9.08 -10.59 -5.80
C ASP A 171 8.34 -10.95 -4.51
N MET A 172 8.52 -10.16 -3.45
CA MET A 172 7.87 -10.35 -2.15
C MET A 172 6.46 -9.74 -2.11
N ASP A 173 5.49 -10.48 -1.59
CA ASP A 173 4.12 -10.03 -1.27
C ASP A 173 3.36 -9.37 -2.43
N VAL A 174 3.41 -10.00 -3.61
CA VAL A 174 2.78 -9.46 -4.83
C VAL A 174 1.42 -10.08 -5.07
N ASN A 175 0.49 -9.31 -5.65
CA ASN A 175 -0.80 -9.81 -6.09
C ASN A 175 -0.99 -9.52 -7.57
N ILE A 176 -1.57 -10.48 -8.29
CA ILE A 176 -1.91 -10.34 -9.71
C ILE A 176 -3.41 -10.56 -9.87
N LEU A 177 -4.07 -9.63 -10.54
CA LEU A 177 -5.48 -9.73 -10.89
C LEU A 177 -5.63 -10.65 -12.12
N HIS A 178 -6.55 -11.62 -12.08
CA HIS A 178 -6.71 -12.62 -13.15
C HIS A 178 -7.23 -12.00 -14.45
N THR A 179 -8.21 -11.10 -14.34
CA THR A 179 -8.93 -10.53 -15.48
C THR A 179 -8.95 -9.01 -15.38
N ALA A 180 -7.78 -8.40 -15.47
CA ALA A 180 -7.66 -6.94 -15.52
C ALA A 180 -8.22 -6.39 -16.84
N GLN A 181 -8.87 -5.22 -16.78
CA GLN A 181 -9.51 -4.59 -17.94
C GLN A 181 -9.07 -3.14 -18.08
N ALA A 182 -9.05 -2.62 -19.30
CA ALA A 182 -8.91 -1.17 -19.52
C ALA A 182 -10.20 -0.44 -19.09
N PRO A 183 -10.11 0.73 -18.43
CA PRO A 183 -11.29 1.50 -18.06
C PRO A 183 -12.05 2.01 -19.30
N ILE A 184 -13.38 2.05 -19.28
CA ILE A 184 -14.18 2.62 -20.39
C ILE A 184 -14.06 4.15 -20.45
N VAL A 185 -14.11 4.80 -19.29
CA VAL A 185 -13.89 6.25 -19.16
C VAL A 185 -12.41 6.46 -18.89
N GLN A 186 -11.70 7.02 -19.86
CA GLN A 186 -10.26 7.21 -19.82
C GLN A 186 -9.90 8.69 -19.78
N SER A 187 -8.65 8.98 -19.47
CA SER A 187 -8.06 10.30 -19.70
C SER A 187 -6.88 10.10 -20.64
N ILE A 188 -6.46 11.13 -21.36
CA ILE A 188 -5.26 11.15 -22.21
C ILE A 188 -4.01 10.55 -21.52
N MET A 189 -3.92 10.66 -20.19
CA MET A 189 -2.81 10.09 -19.42
C MET A 189 -2.81 8.55 -19.38
N HIS A 190 -3.94 7.88 -19.64
CA HIS A 190 -3.98 6.43 -19.79
C HIS A 190 -3.24 5.99 -21.07
N ASP A 191 -3.44 6.72 -22.17
CA ASP A 191 -2.76 6.45 -23.44
C ASP A 191 -1.26 6.78 -23.33
N LEU A 192 -0.92 7.95 -22.76
CA LEU A 192 0.47 8.38 -22.59
C LEU A 192 1.30 7.48 -21.66
N SER A 193 0.64 6.81 -20.69
CA SER A 193 1.31 5.89 -19.77
C SER A 193 1.22 4.42 -20.18
N ASP A 194 0.64 4.13 -21.35
CA ASP A 194 0.34 2.78 -21.83
C ASP A 194 -0.37 1.92 -20.77
N TYR A 195 -1.34 2.54 -20.08
CA TYR A 195 -2.06 1.91 -18.97
C TYR A 195 -2.86 0.68 -19.44
N ASN A 196 -3.24 0.63 -20.71
CA ASN A 196 -3.95 -0.49 -21.33
C ASN A 196 -3.09 -1.77 -21.36
N ALA A 197 -1.76 -1.66 -21.37
CA ALA A 197 -0.86 -2.81 -21.26
C ALA A 197 -0.79 -3.36 -19.81
N HIS A 198 -1.06 -2.52 -18.80
CA HIS A 198 -0.92 -2.87 -17.38
C HIS A 198 -2.10 -2.38 -16.51
N PRO A 199 -3.35 -2.77 -16.82
CA PRO A 199 -4.51 -2.31 -16.06
C PRO A 199 -4.57 -2.89 -14.64
N SER A 200 -5.24 -2.17 -13.74
CA SER A 200 -5.30 -2.49 -12.30
C SER A 200 -6.71 -2.54 -11.69
N GLY A 201 -7.70 -2.90 -12.50
CA GLY A 201 -9.11 -2.95 -12.12
C GLY A 201 -9.99 -3.62 -13.16
N GLN A 202 -11.30 -3.49 -12.97
CA GLN A 202 -12.32 -4.07 -13.85
C GLN A 202 -13.49 -3.10 -14.03
N ASN A 203 -14.10 -3.09 -15.21
CA ASN A 203 -15.36 -2.39 -15.41
C ASN A 203 -16.48 -3.26 -14.86
N ILE A 204 -17.31 -2.67 -14.01
CA ILE A 204 -18.43 -3.37 -13.36
C ILE A 204 -19.71 -2.55 -13.46
N VAL A 205 -20.84 -3.24 -13.37
CA VAL A 205 -22.14 -2.59 -13.25
C VAL A 205 -22.39 -2.28 -11.77
N VAL A 206 -22.58 -1.00 -11.47
CA VAL A 206 -22.88 -0.52 -10.12
C VAL A 206 -24.32 -0.03 -10.06
N ALA A 207 -25.05 -0.47 -9.04
CA ALA A 207 -26.36 0.07 -8.68
C ALA A 207 -26.24 0.91 -7.40
N VAL A 208 -26.79 2.13 -7.41
CA VAL A 208 -26.79 3.01 -6.24
C VAL A 208 -28.12 2.88 -5.50
N MET A 209 -28.16 2.03 -4.47
CA MET A 209 -29.35 1.80 -3.64
C MET A 209 -28.99 1.23 -2.27
N SER A 210 -29.85 1.43 -1.28
CA SER A 210 -29.73 0.74 0.01
C SER A 210 -30.25 -0.69 -0.11
N PHE A 211 -29.50 -1.68 0.37
CA PHE A 211 -29.92 -3.07 0.28
C PHE A 211 -29.74 -3.79 1.62
N LYS A 212 -30.87 -4.16 2.23
CA LYS A 212 -30.97 -4.92 3.50
C LYS A 212 -30.15 -4.35 4.68
N GLY A 213 -29.67 -3.11 4.60
CA GLY A 213 -28.80 -2.50 5.60
C GLY A 213 -27.33 -2.97 5.57
N TYR A 214 -26.96 -3.89 4.68
CA TYR A 214 -25.59 -4.45 4.61
C TYR A 214 -24.59 -3.59 3.84
N ASN A 215 -25.04 -2.47 3.26
CA ASN A 215 -24.19 -1.48 2.61
C ASN A 215 -24.19 -0.11 3.34
N ILE A 216 -24.51 -0.08 4.63
CA ILE A 216 -24.39 1.14 5.46
C ILE A 216 -22.90 1.34 5.87
N GLU A 217 -22.49 2.56 6.21
CA GLU A 217 -21.12 2.89 6.65
C GLU A 217 -20.01 2.34 5.72
N ASP A 218 -20.10 2.69 4.43
CA ASP A 218 -19.09 2.34 3.40
C ASP A 218 -18.96 0.85 3.07
N ALA A 219 -19.87 0.01 3.56
CA ALA A 219 -19.95 -1.35 3.07
C ALA A 219 -20.47 -1.40 1.62
N VAL A 220 -19.96 -2.34 0.84
CA VAL A 220 -20.44 -2.65 -0.51
C VAL A 220 -20.96 -4.08 -0.56
N ILE A 221 -21.94 -4.32 -1.41
CA ILE A 221 -22.50 -5.65 -1.62
C ILE A 221 -22.02 -6.15 -2.97
N LEU A 222 -21.60 -7.41 -3.02
CA LEU A 222 -21.11 -8.04 -4.24
C LEU A 222 -22.05 -9.14 -4.71
N ASN A 223 -22.17 -9.29 -6.03
CA ASN A 223 -22.84 -10.40 -6.67
C ASN A 223 -21.97 -11.67 -6.64
N LYS A 224 -22.48 -12.73 -6.03
CA LYS A 224 -21.79 -14.03 -5.97
C LYS A 224 -21.59 -14.65 -7.34
N GLY A 225 -22.57 -14.54 -8.25
CA GLY A 225 -22.46 -15.07 -9.60
C GLY A 225 -21.29 -14.42 -10.37
N SER A 226 -21.09 -13.12 -10.21
CA SER A 226 -19.96 -12.40 -10.79
C SER A 226 -18.63 -12.86 -10.20
N ILE A 227 -18.53 -13.06 -8.88
CA ILE A 227 -17.32 -13.59 -8.21
C ILE A 227 -16.99 -15.00 -8.70
N GLU A 228 -18.01 -15.85 -8.84
CA GLU A 228 -17.87 -17.24 -9.32
C GLU A 228 -17.40 -17.31 -10.79
N ARG A 229 -17.78 -16.32 -11.60
CA ARG A 229 -17.31 -16.15 -12.99
C ARG A 229 -15.93 -15.51 -13.13
N GLY A 230 -15.34 -15.03 -12.03
CA GLY A 230 -13.97 -14.50 -12.03
C GLY A 230 -13.83 -13.02 -11.70
N PHE A 231 -14.91 -12.34 -11.28
CA PHE A 231 -14.81 -10.97 -10.78
C PHE A 231 -13.81 -10.89 -9.61
N ALA A 232 -12.86 -9.96 -9.73
CA ALA A 232 -11.88 -9.59 -8.72
C ALA A 232 -11.04 -10.74 -8.12
N ARG A 233 -10.94 -11.88 -8.83
CA ARG A 233 -10.03 -12.97 -8.43
C ARG A 233 -8.59 -12.55 -8.63
N SER A 234 -7.77 -12.81 -7.63
CA SER A 234 -6.35 -12.50 -7.67
C SER A 234 -5.52 -13.68 -7.19
N THR A 235 -4.27 -13.80 -7.64
CA THR A 235 -3.29 -14.71 -7.06
C THR A 235 -2.28 -13.91 -6.27
N TYR A 236 -2.05 -14.31 -5.03
CA TYR A 236 -1.03 -13.76 -4.14
C TYR A 236 0.24 -14.61 -4.25
N PHE A 237 1.39 -13.97 -4.40
CA PHE A 237 2.69 -14.60 -4.53
C PHE A 237 3.60 -14.20 -3.39
N ARG A 238 4.34 -15.17 -2.84
CA ARG A 238 5.32 -14.95 -1.80
C ARG A 238 6.45 -15.97 -1.88
N PRO A 239 7.73 -15.54 -1.93
CA PRO A 239 8.85 -16.45 -1.86
C PRO A 239 9.21 -16.79 -0.41
N ALA A 240 9.53 -18.05 -0.20
CA ALA A 240 10.18 -18.61 0.96
C ALA A 240 11.68 -18.76 0.62
N VAL A 241 12.55 -18.14 1.41
CA VAL A 241 13.99 -18.03 1.10
C VAL A 241 14.80 -18.67 2.21
N ALA A 242 15.75 -19.54 1.84
CA ALA A 242 16.72 -20.14 2.75
C ALA A 242 18.11 -20.16 2.11
N GLU A 243 19.13 -19.95 2.95
CA GLU A 243 20.54 -19.93 2.55
C GLU A 243 21.34 -20.93 3.38
N GLU A 244 22.33 -21.57 2.75
CA GLU A 244 23.33 -22.42 3.41
C GLU A 244 24.47 -21.56 3.94
N LEU A 245 24.34 -21.07 5.16
CA LEU A 245 25.37 -20.22 5.76
C LEU A 245 26.62 -21.03 6.11
N ARG A 246 27.78 -20.49 5.76
CA ARG A 246 29.10 -20.97 6.21
C ARG A 246 29.54 -20.16 7.43
N TYR A 247 29.78 -20.85 8.54
CA TYR A 247 30.20 -20.21 9.80
C TYR A 247 31.73 -20.15 9.90
N SER A 248 32.25 -19.24 10.72
CA SER A 248 33.68 -18.95 10.91
C SER A 248 34.53 -20.09 11.53
N GLY A 249 34.02 -21.32 11.57
CA GLY A 249 34.72 -22.52 12.04
C GLY A 249 34.72 -23.68 11.04
N GLY A 250 34.40 -23.41 9.77
CA GLY A 250 34.30 -24.43 8.71
C GLY A 250 33.03 -25.27 8.74
N LEU A 251 32.16 -25.06 9.74
CA LEU A 251 30.83 -25.66 9.81
C LEU A 251 29.89 -24.93 8.85
N MET A 252 28.98 -25.68 8.22
CA MET A 252 28.01 -25.15 7.27
C MET A 252 26.60 -25.67 7.56
N ASP A 253 25.61 -24.83 7.28
CA ASP A 253 24.24 -25.28 7.15
C ASP A 253 24.10 -26.20 5.90
N GLU A 254 23.21 -27.17 5.97
CA GLU A 254 22.95 -28.11 4.86
C GLU A 254 21.44 -28.16 4.60
N VAL A 255 21.05 -27.86 3.36
CA VAL A 255 19.70 -28.09 2.85
C VAL A 255 19.60 -29.58 2.52
N SER A 256 18.80 -30.27 3.33
CA SER A 256 18.58 -31.71 3.26
C SER A 256 17.34 -32.06 4.08
N ILE A 257 16.78 -33.25 3.87
CA ILE A 257 15.72 -33.77 4.73
C ILE A 257 16.30 -33.96 6.15
N PRO A 258 15.75 -33.29 7.18
CA PRO A 258 16.21 -33.51 8.55
C PRO A 258 16.03 -34.97 8.98
N GLN A 259 17.02 -35.53 9.68
CA GLN A 259 16.95 -36.87 10.25
C GLN A 259 16.34 -36.85 11.66
N LYS A 260 15.81 -37.99 12.14
CA LYS A 260 15.15 -38.11 13.45
C LYS A 260 16.07 -37.79 14.62
N GLU A 261 17.36 -37.99 14.42
CA GLU A 261 18.43 -37.73 15.36
C GLU A 261 18.67 -36.23 15.55
N ALA A 262 18.19 -35.38 14.63
CA ALA A 262 18.37 -33.94 14.69
C ALA A 262 17.66 -33.32 15.90
N LYS A 263 18.36 -32.41 16.59
CA LYS A 263 17.81 -31.72 17.76
C LYS A 263 16.70 -30.76 17.32
N GLY A 264 15.48 -31.03 17.80
CA GLY A 264 14.29 -30.25 17.42
C GLY A 264 13.57 -30.77 16.17
N TYR A 265 13.80 -32.04 15.81
CA TYR A 265 13.04 -32.73 14.75
C TYR A 265 11.53 -32.57 14.94
N LYS A 266 10.82 -32.23 13.85
CA LYS A 266 9.36 -32.06 13.83
C LYS A 266 8.67 -33.40 13.53
N SER A 267 7.38 -33.38 13.19
CA SER A 267 6.67 -34.61 12.83
C SER A 267 7.11 -35.10 11.45
N GLU A 268 7.19 -36.42 11.24
CA GLU A 268 7.44 -37.01 9.91
C GLU A 268 6.46 -36.50 8.86
N ARG A 269 5.22 -36.18 9.28
CA ARG A 269 4.17 -35.66 8.40
C ARG A 269 4.50 -34.29 7.82
N ASP A 270 5.31 -33.49 8.49
CA ASP A 270 5.61 -32.10 8.10
C ASP A 270 6.65 -32.07 6.98
N TYR A 271 7.46 -33.12 6.89
CA TYR A 271 8.51 -33.31 5.88
C TYR A 271 8.03 -34.07 4.65
N ARG A 272 6.76 -34.51 4.60
CA ARG A 272 6.23 -35.42 3.56
C ARG A 272 6.30 -34.89 2.12
N LEU A 273 6.45 -33.57 1.96
CA LEU A 273 6.48 -32.90 0.67
C LEU A 273 7.90 -32.62 0.16
N LEU A 274 8.92 -32.88 0.97
CA LEU A 274 10.32 -32.68 0.59
C LEU A 274 10.79 -33.83 -0.32
N GLU A 275 11.51 -33.48 -1.38
CA GLU A 275 12.24 -34.43 -2.22
C GLU A 275 13.61 -34.76 -1.59
N ASP A 276 14.38 -35.64 -2.25
CA ASP A 276 15.66 -36.15 -1.76
C ASP A 276 16.70 -35.05 -1.45
N ASP A 277 16.57 -33.89 -2.10
CA ASP A 277 17.41 -32.71 -1.89
C ASP A 277 16.97 -31.83 -0.71
N GLY A 278 15.88 -32.18 -0.02
CA GLY A 278 15.32 -31.41 1.08
C GLY A 278 14.50 -30.20 0.64
N ILE A 279 14.13 -30.09 -0.64
CA ILE A 279 13.31 -28.99 -1.18
C ILE A 279 11.95 -29.54 -1.61
N VAL A 280 10.90 -28.74 -1.48
CA VAL A 280 9.56 -29.13 -1.95
C VAL A 280 9.46 -29.08 -3.49
N PHE A 281 8.72 -30.03 -4.08
CA PHE A 281 8.47 -30.06 -5.52
C PHE A 281 7.45 -29.00 -5.98
N PRO A 282 7.55 -28.47 -7.21
CA PRO A 282 6.54 -27.59 -7.80
C PRO A 282 5.15 -28.24 -7.85
N GLU A 283 4.09 -27.43 -7.77
CA GLU A 283 2.68 -27.87 -7.70
C GLU A 283 2.29 -28.65 -6.44
N ALA A 284 3.17 -28.76 -5.44
CA ALA A 284 2.80 -29.27 -4.13
C ALA A 284 1.84 -28.30 -3.41
N ALA A 285 0.72 -28.82 -2.91
CA ALA A 285 -0.20 -28.08 -2.05
C ALA A 285 0.31 -28.08 -0.61
N ILE A 286 0.71 -26.91 -0.13
CA ILE A 286 1.33 -26.70 1.18
C ILE A 286 0.32 -26.03 2.11
N LYS A 287 0.22 -26.55 3.34
CA LYS A 287 -0.56 -25.97 4.41
C LYS A 287 0.35 -25.41 5.50
N GLU A 288 -0.28 -24.86 6.51
CA GLU A 288 0.39 -24.50 7.74
C GLU A 288 1.26 -25.64 8.30
N GLU A 289 2.39 -25.29 8.92
CA GLU A 289 3.38 -26.21 9.53
C GLU A 289 4.16 -27.11 8.57
N ASP A 290 3.65 -27.35 7.35
CA ASP A 290 4.38 -28.10 6.32
C ASP A 290 5.72 -27.41 6.00
N VAL A 291 6.78 -28.21 5.90
CA VAL A 291 8.14 -27.74 5.64
C VAL A 291 8.34 -27.52 4.15
N VAL A 292 8.77 -26.31 3.78
CA VAL A 292 9.01 -25.90 2.39
C VAL A 292 10.47 -26.15 2.00
N ILE A 293 11.40 -25.85 2.91
CA ILE A 293 12.83 -26.06 2.71
C ILE A 293 13.40 -26.72 3.96
N GLY A 294 13.75 -28.00 3.85
CA GLY A 294 14.47 -28.77 4.87
C GLY A 294 15.86 -28.21 5.08
N LYS A 295 16.19 -27.86 6.31
CA LYS A 295 17.50 -27.28 6.64
C LYS A 295 17.97 -27.80 7.98
N THR A 296 19.25 -28.18 8.03
CA THR A 296 19.92 -28.55 9.27
C THR A 296 21.12 -27.64 9.51
N SER A 297 21.25 -27.18 10.74
CA SER A 297 22.33 -26.29 11.17
C SER A 297 23.27 -26.99 12.16
N PRO A 298 24.57 -26.67 12.14
CA PRO A 298 25.50 -27.15 13.14
C PRO A 298 25.15 -26.61 14.55
N PRO A 299 25.58 -27.28 15.62
CA PRO A 299 25.38 -26.79 16.98
C PRO A 299 26.09 -25.46 17.21
N ARG A 300 25.37 -24.45 17.75
CA ARG A 300 25.89 -23.09 17.99
C ARG A 300 26.86 -22.98 19.18
N PHE A 301 26.70 -23.84 20.17
CA PHE A 301 27.52 -23.87 21.39
C PHE A 301 27.80 -25.33 21.72
N LEU A 302 29.06 -25.75 21.59
CA LEU A 302 29.54 -26.92 22.30
C LEU A 302 29.72 -26.47 23.75
N SER A 303 28.86 -26.93 24.66
CA SER A 303 29.12 -26.71 26.08
C SER A 303 30.34 -27.54 26.49
N SER A 304 31.19 -27.01 27.37
CA SER A 304 32.42 -27.69 27.83
C SER A 304 32.16 -29.03 28.55
N LEU A 305 30.91 -29.33 28.91
CA LEU A 305 30.48 -30.61 29.48
C LEU A 305 30.01 -31.62 28.42
N GLU A 306 29.64 -31.17 27.22
CA GLU A 306 29.14 -32.03 26.14
C GLU A 306 30.24 -32.46 25.15
N GLU A 307 31.44 -31.85 25.20
CA GLU A 307 32.59 -32.20 24.33
C GLU A 307 32.98 -33.69 24.35
N TYR A 308 32.67 -34.42 25.43
CA TYR A 308 33.00 -35.85 25.59
C TYR A 308 31.85 -36.81 25.24
N SER A 309 30.67 -36.31 24.89
CA SER A 309 29.54 -37.16 24.47
C SER A 309 29.49 -37.28 22.95
N LEU A 310 29.28 -38.49 22.41
CA LEU A 310 28.97 -38.73 20.99
C LEU A 310 27.75 -37.92 20.49
N ALA A 311 26.94 -37.38 21.41
CA ALA A 311 25.82 -36.48 21.14
C ALA A 311 26.24 -35.03 20.77
N SER A 312 27.52 -34.67 20.85
CA SER A 312 28.04 -33.32 20.58
C SER A 312 27.96 -32.89 19.11
N ASN A 313 27.91 -33.84 18.18
CA ASN A 313 27.77 -33.59 16.74
C ASN A 313 26.32 -33.58 16.23
N ILE A 314 25.33 -33.62 17.13
CA ILE A 314 23.92 -33.61 16.71
C ILE A 314 23.58 -32.25 16.09
N ARG A 315 23.27 -32.27 14.79
CA ARG A 315 22.78 -31.10 14.05
C ARG A 315 21.41 -30.68 14.59
N ARG A 316 21.13 -29.38 14.51
CA ARG A 316 19.84 -28.80 14.88
C ARG A 316 18.95 -28.67 13.65
N GLU A 317 17.67 -28.95 13.80
CA GLU A 317 16.67 -28.66 12.78
C GLU A 317 16.44 -27.14 12.68
N SER A 318 16.56 -26.59 11.48
CA SER A 318 16.43 -25.16 11.18
C SER A 318 15.63 -24.91 9.90
N SER A 319 14.76 -25.85 9.55
CA SER A 319 13.98 -25.83 8.32
C SER A 319 13.00 -24.68 8.25
N LEU A 320 12.75 -24.19 7.04
CA LEU A 320 11.76 -23.17 6.77
C LEU A 320 10.38 -23.82 6.55
N ALA A 321 9.48 -23.62 7.51
CA ALA A 321 8.07 -24.03 7.41
C ALA A 321 7.17 -22.85 7.07
N LEU A 322 6.00 -23.16 6.50
CA LEU A 322 4.96 -22.17 6.25
C LEU A 322 4.42 -21.61 7.58
N LYS A 323 4.07 -20.32 7.59
CA LYS A 323 3.62 -19.63 8.82
C LYS A 323 2.16 -19.96 9.16
N HIS A 324 1.79 -19.72 10.41
CA HIS A 324 0.43 -19.91 10.92
C HIS A 324 -0.65 -19.18 10.08
N GLY A 325 -1.66 -19.92 9.64
CA GLY A 325 -2.77 -19.45 8.81
C GLY A 325 -2.38 -19.04 7.37
N GLU A 326 -1.21 -19.44 6.89
CA GLU A 326 -0.86 -19.36 5.47
C GLU A 326 -1.18 -20.70 4.78
N GLN A 327 -1.44 -20.65 3.48
CA GLN A 327 -1.62 -21.82 2.62
C GLN A 327 -1.25 -21.42 1.19
N GLY A 328 -0.97 -22.40 0.35
CA GLY A 328 -0.71 -22.14 -1.07
C GLY A 328 -0.21 -23.35 -1.82
N VAL A 329 0.10 -23.13 -3.08
CA VAL A 329 0.70 -24.12 -3.98
C VAL A 329 2.09 -23.63 -4.36
N VAL A 330 3.07 -24.53 -4.40
CA VAL A 330 4.41 -24.20 -4.90
C VAL A 330 4.33 -23.93 -6.39
N ASP A 331 4.88 -22.81 -6.82
CA ASP A 331 4.78 -22.35 -8.20
C ASP A 331 6.13 -22.41 -8.92
N PHE A 332 7.20 -21.98 -8.25
CA PHE A 332 8.51 -21.91 -8.86
C PHE A 332 9.60 -22.11 -7.81
N VAL A 333 10.58 -22.97 -8.10
CA VAL A 333 11.73 -23.24 -7.23
C VAL A 333 12.99 -22.77 -7.95
N LEU A 334 13.78 -21.94 -7.28
CA LEU A 334 15.05 -21.42 -7.77
C LEU A 334 16.15 -21.85 -6.80
N VAL A 335 17.18 -22.49 -7.34
CA VAL A 335 18.42 -22.81 -6.62
C VAL A 335 19.55 -22.08 -7.32
N THR A 336 20.26 -21.25 -6.57
CA THR A 336 21.40 -20.45 -7.06
C THR A 336 22.47 -20.38 -5.98
N GLU A 337 23.59 -19.74 -6.27
CA GLU A 337 24.59 -19.35 -5.28
C GLU A 337 24.52 -17.84 -5.05
N ASN A 338 24.79 -17.39 -3.82
CA ASN A 338 24.95 -15.98 -3.50
C ASN A 338 26.37 -15.48 -3.90
N GLU A 339 26.65 -14.19 -3.71
CA GLU A 339 27.97 -13.61 -4.02
C GLU A 339 29.12 -14.23 -3.22
N GLU A 340 28.83 -14.85 -2.07
CA GLU A 340 29.80 -15.53 -1.19
C GLU A 340 29.99 -17.02 -1.54
N GLY A 341 29.29 -17.54 -2.55
CA GLY A 341 29.31 -18.95 -2.95
C GLY A 341 28.52 -19.88 -2.01
N ASN A 342 27.60 -19.34 -1.21
CA ASN A 342 26.64 -20.10 -0.41
C ASN A 342 25.42 -20.46 -1.27
N LYS A 343 24.92 -21.70 -1.12
CA LYS A 343 23.71 -22.13 -1.82
C LYS A 343 22.50 -21.36 -1.28
N LEU A 344 21.77 -20.73 -2.19
CA LEU A 344 20.56 -19.96 -1.95
C LEU A 344 19.38 -20.70 -2.62
N VAL A 345 18.39 -21.06 -1.82
CA VAL A 345 17.15 -21.71 -2.28
C VAL A 345 15.99 -20.75 -2.07
N GLN A 346 15.25 -20.49 -3.14
CA GLN A 346 14.05 -19.66 -3.14
C GLN A 346 12.88 -20.44 -3.69
N VAL A 347 11.83 -20.61 -2.90
CA VAL A 347 10.59 -21.31 -3.29
C VAL A 347 9.45 -20.30 -3.33
N ARG A 348 8.92 -20.03 -4.52
CA ARG A 348 7.74 -19.17 -4.71
C ARG A 348 6.47 -19.94 -4.46
N LEU A 349 5.64 -19.40 -3.58
CA LEU A 349 4.31 -19.91 -3.26
C LEU A 349 3.27 -19.00 -3.91
N ARG A 350 2.22 -19.61 -4.44
CA ARG A 350 1.05 -18.92 -4.96
C ARG A 350 -0.21 -19.32 -4.19
N ASP A 351 -1.04 -18.35 -3.85
CA ASP A 351 -2.31 -18.57 -3.18
C ASP A 351 -3.43 -17.86 -3.94
N GLN A 352 -4.48 -18.59 -4.29
CA GLN A 352 -5.62 -18.03 -5.01
C GLN A 352 -6.55 -17.31 -4.04
N ARG A 353 -6.69 -15.99 -4.23
CA ARG A 353 -7.52 -15.10 -3.42
C ARG A 353 -8.80 -14.76 -4.15
N ILE A 354 -9.84 -15.54 -3.88
CA ILE A 354 -11.21 -15.23 -4.29
C ILE A 354 -11.74 -14.12 -3.36
N PRO A 355 -12.41 -13.08 -3.88
CA PRO A 355 -13.02 -12.05 -3.04
C PRO A 355 -13.93 -12.63 -1.94
N GLU A 356 -13.71 -12.19 -0.71
CA GLU A 356 -14.48 -12.60 0.46
C GLU A 356 -14.98 -11.40 1.28
N ILE A 357 -15.87 -11.68 2.24
CA ILE A 357 -16.39 -10.66 3.15
C ILE A 357 -15.22 -10.07 3.95
N GLY A 358 -15.09 -8.75 3.97
CA GLY A 358 -13.96 -8.07 4.60
C GLY A 358 -12.90 -7.54 3.62
N ASP A 359 -12.88 -8.03 2.38
CA ASP A 359 -11.98 -7.49 1.35
C ASP A 359 -12.35 -6.06 0.96
N LYS A 360 -11.31 -5.26 0.67
CA LYS A 360 -11.48 -3.84 0.35
C LYS A 360 -11.50 -3.57 -1.16
N PHE A 361 -12.50 -2.81 -1.55
CA PHE A 361 -12.69 -2.31 -2.91
C PHE A 361 -12.77 -0.79 -2.90
N THR A 362 -12.50 -0.15 -4.04
CA THR A 362 -12.64 1.30 -4.18
C THR A 362 -12.92 1.71 -5.62
N SER A 363 -13.70 2.77 -5.78
CA SER A 363 -13.71 3.51 -7.05
C SER A 363 -12.45 4.39 -7.18
N ARG A 364 -12.21 4.90 -8.39
CA ARG A 364 -11.17 5.90 -8.67
C ARG A 364 -11.39 7.24 -7.93
N HIS A 365 -12.60 7.51 -7.49
CA HIS A 365 -12.99 8.76 -6.80
C HIS A 365 -12.81 8.72 -5.28
N GLY A 366 -12.05 7.76 -4.75
CA GLY A 366 -11.76 7.68 -3.32
C GLY A 366 -12.94 7.21 -2.45
N GLN A 367 -13.94 6.57 -3.05
CA GLN A 367 -14.99 5.84 -2.33
C GLN A 367 -14.48 4.41 -2.04
N LYS A 368 -13.85 4.25 -0.88
CA LYS A 368 -13.41 2.95 -0.38
C LYS A 368 -14.56 2.25 0.33
N GLY A 369 -14.67 0.95 0.15
CA GLY A 369 -15.61 0.14 0.89
C GLY A 369 -15.10 -1.25 1.18
N ILE A 370 -15.71 -1.87 2.18
CA ILE A 370 -15.46 -3.27 2.55
C ILE A 370 -16.63 -4.10 2.02
N THR A 371 -16.36 -5.30 1.53
CA THR A 371 -17.43 -6.25 1.18
C THR A 371 -18.21 -6.62 2.44
N GLY A 372 -19.44 -6.11 2.58
CA GLY A 372 -20.31 -6.34 3.74
C GLY A 372 -21.17 -7.59 3.60
N LEU A 373 -21.65 -7.88 2.39
CA LEU A 373 -22.43 -9.07 2.08
C LEU A 373 -22.18 -9.52 0.64
N ILE A 374 -22.13 -10.83 0.45
CA ILE A 374 -22.10 -11.46 -0.87
C ILE A 374 -23.47 -12.10 -1.11
N VAL A 375 -24.19 -11.64 -2.12
CA VAL A 375 -25.58 -12.04 -2.40
C VAL A 375 -25.62 -12.96 -3.62
N GLN A 376 -26.49 -13.98 -3.57
CA GLN A 376 -26.70 -14.88 -4.72
C GLN A 376 -27.25 -14.11 -5.92
N GLU A 377 -26.85 -14.49 -7.13
CA GLU A 377 -27.28 -13.78 -8.35
C GLU A 377 -28.81 -13.76 -8.51
N THR A 378 -29.49 -14.85 -8.11
CA THR A 378 -30.96 -14.96 -8.12
C THR A 378 -31.67 -13.96 -7.21
N ASP A 379 -30.99 -13.58 -6.14
CA ASP A 379 -31.50 -12.73 -5.07
C ASP A 379 -31.18 -11.25 -5.31
N MET A 380 -30.32 -10.96 -6.28
CA MET A 380 -29.91 -9.61 -6.64
C MET A 380 -31.05 -8.87 -7.35
N PRO A 381 -31.19 -7.56 -7.11
CA PRO A 381 -32.13 -6.75 -7.85
C PRO A 381 -31.68 -6.64 -9.31
N PHE A 382 -32.63 -6.65 -10.25
CA PHE A 382 -32.34 -6.61 -11.69
C PHE A 382 -33.15 -5.53 -12.39
N THR A 383 -32.63 -4.96 -13.48
CA THR A 383 -33.35 -3.96 -14.27
C THR A 383 -34.40 -4.60 -15.17
N ALA A 384 -35.36 -3.81 -15.66
CA ALA A 384 -36.33 -4.27 -16.67
C ALA A 384 -35.68 -4.84 -17.95
N SER A 385 -34.44 -4.42 -18.25
CA SER A 385 -33.63 -4.90 -19.36
C SER A 385 -32.89 -6.21 -19.06
N GLY A 386 -33.01 -6.74 -17.85
CA GLY A 386 -32.33 -7.95 -17.39
C GLY A 386 -30.90 -7.73 -16.86
N ILE A 387 -30.49 -6.48 -16.61
CA ILE A 387 -29.15 -6.19 -16.08
C ILE A 387 -29.14 -6.45 -14.58
N ILE A 388 -28.21 -7.29 -14.12
CA ILE A 388 -27.95 -7.56 -12.70
C ILE A 388 -26.65 -6.83 -12.32
N PRO A 389 -26.63 -6.00 -11.27
CA PRO A 389 -25.44 -5.28 -10.87
C PRO A 389 -24.41 -6.24 -10.25
N ASP A 390 -23.12 -5.95 -10.47
CA ASP A 390 -22.02 -6.66 -9.84
C ASP A 390 -21.78 -6.16 -8.41
N LEU A 391 -22.01 -4.85 -8.21
CA LEU A 391 -21.79 -4.17 -6.94
C LEU A 391 -22.96 -3.23 -6.62
N ILE A 392 -23.46 -3.27 -5.39
CA ILE A 392 -24.43 -2.29 -4.88
C ILE A 392 -23.73 -1.31 -3.94
N PHE A 393 -23.77 -0.03 -4.32
CA PHE A 393 -23.20 1.07 -3.57
C PHE A 393 -24.29 1.85 -2.83
N THR A 394 -23.96 2.38 -1.65
CA THR A 394 -24.92 3.12 -0.83
C THR A 394 -25.16 4.55 -1.33
N PRO A 395 -26.43 5.00 -1.41
CA PRO A 395 -26.72 6.37 -1.82
C PRO A 395 -26.22 7.41 -0.80
N HIS A 396 -26.10 7.05 0.48
CA HIS A 396 -25.72 7.98 1.56
C HIS A 396 -24.28 8.50 1.44
N GLY A 397 -23.40 7.74 0.76
CA GLY A 397 -21.99 8.10 0.58
C GLY A 397 -21.74 9.20 -0.46
N ILE A 398 -22.75 9.55 -1.29
CA ILE A 398 -22.58 10.52 -2.37
C ILE A 398 -22.77 11.96 -1.87
N PRO A 399 -23.89 12.34 -1.21
CA PRO A 399 -24.10 13.72 -0.76
C PRO A 399 -23.08 14.17 0.29
N SER A 400 -22.73 13.27 1.22
CA SER A 400 -21.79 13.54 2.31
C SER A 400 -20.36 13.79 1.83
N ARG A 401 -19.98 13.21 0.70
CA ARG A 401 -18.60 13.27 0.16
C ARG A 401 -18.45 14.16 -1.07
N MET A 402 -19.57 14.65 -1.60
CA MET A 402 -19.60 15.53 -2.76
C MET A 402 -18.81 14.95 -3.95
N THR A 403 -18.90 13.64 -4.18
CA THR A 403 -18.21 12.96 -5.28
C THR A 403 -19.08 12.91 -6.52
N ILE A 404 -19.30 14.06 -7.18
CA ILE A 404 -20.16 14.15 -8.37
C ILE A 404 -19.50 13.41 -9.55
N SER A 405 -18.18 13.47 -9.68
CA SER A 405 -17.42 12.70 -10.68
C SER A 405 -17.76 11.21 -10.70
N HIS A 406 -18.10 10.63 -9.54
CA HIS A 406 -18.53 9.22 -9.44
C HIS A 406 -19.84 8.96 -10.20
N LEU A 407 -20.79 9.90 -10.13
CA LEU A 407 -22.04 9.80 -10.90
C LEU A 407 -21.81 10.06 -12.38
N ILE A 408 -20.93 11.01 -12.73
CA ILE A 408 -20.59 11.31 -14.13
C ILE A 408 -19.89 10.09 -14.76
N GLU A 409 -18.95 9.45 -14.07
CA GLU A 409 -18.27 8.24 -14.55
C GLU A 409 -19.28 7.10 -14.78
N LEU A 410 -20.28 6.93 -13.91
CA LEU A 410 -21.32 5.90 -14.11
C LEU A 410 -22.16 6.13 -15.38
N VAL A 411 -22.52 7.39 -15.66
CA VAL A 411 -23.23 7.76 -16.91
C VAL A 411 -22.31 7.57 -18.10
N GLY A 412 -21.09 8.10 -18.05
CA GLY A 412 -20.10 7.99 -19.12
C GLY A 412 -19.78 6.53 -19.44
N GLY A 413 -19.47 5.72 -18.44
CA GLY A 413 -19.17 4.30 -18.63
C GLY A 413 -20.34 3.53 -19.21
N LYS A 414 -21.58 3.85 -18.82
CA LYS A 414 -22.80 3.28 -19.43
C LYS A 414 -22.96 3.70 -20.89
N THR A 415 -22.82 5.00 -21.18
CA THR A 415 -22.91 5.52 -22.55
C THR A 415 -21.82 4.91 -23.43
N GLY A 416 -20.57 4.85 -22.97
CA GLY A 416 -19.46 4.24 -23.69
C GLY A 416 -19.65 2.74 -23.95
N ALA A 417 -20.14 2.00 -22.95
CA ALA A 417 -20.45 0.57 -23.10
C ALA A 417 -21.54 0.32 -24.17
N LEU A 418 -22.57 1.18 -24.22
CA LEU A 418 -23.67 1.05 -25.18
C LEU A 418 -23.32 1.56 -26.58
N ALA A 419 -22.55 2.65 -26.67
CA ALA A 419 -22.11 3.24 -27.93
C ALA A 419 -20.93 2.49 -28.57
N GLY A 420 -20.23 1.65 -27.81
CA GLY A 420 -19.05 0.91 -28.28
C GLY A 420 -17.81 1.79 -28.46
N ARG A 421 -17.69 2.86 -27.66
CA ARG A 421 -16.55 3.79 -27.69
C ARG A 421 -16.03 4.09 -26.30
N LEU A 422 -14.74 4.42 -26.20
CA LEU A 422 -14.17 4.98 -24.99
C LEU A 422 -14.67 6.42 -24.82
N ILE A 423 -14.84 6.84 -23.56
CA ILE A 423 -15.26 8.20 -23.21
C ILE A 423 -14.07 8.95 -22.67
N ASP A 424 -13.87 10.18 -23.15
CA ASP A 424 -12.85 11.08 -22.61
C ASP A 424 -13.34 11.79 -21.35
N GLY A 425 -12.72 11.45 -20.23
CA GLY A 425 -12.92 12.02 -18.90
C GLY A 425 -11.71 12.82 -18.42
N THR A 426 -10.86 13.33 -19.32
CA THR A 426 -9.67 14.12 -18.97
C THR A 426 -10.03 15.36 -18.15
N THR A 427 -9.39 15.54 -16.99
CA THR A 427 -9.65 16.70 -16.11
C THR A 427 -9.45 18.01 -16.90
N PHE A 428 -10.44 18.93 -16.82
CA PHE A 428 -10.54 20.20 -17.56
C PHE A 428 -10.91 20.14 -19.05
N ASP A 429 -10.75 19.00 -19.72
CA ASP A 429 -11.03 18.84 -21.17
C ASP A 429 -11.89 17.60 -21.45
N ALA A 430 -12.77 17.26 -20.51
CA ALA A 430 -13.62 16.08 -20.60
C ALA A 430 -14.85 16.33 -21.48
N GLU A 431 -15.42 15.24 -22.02
CA GLU A 431 -16.73 15.28 -22.65
C GLU A 431 -17.79 15.81 -21.66
N PRO A 432 -18.54 16.87 -22.00
CA PRO A 432 -19.53 17.44 -21.09
C PRO A 432 -20.63 16.44 -20.69
N GLU A 433 -21.03 16.44 -19.42
CA GLU A 433 -22.10 15.57 -18.88
C GLU A 433 -23.40 15.68 -19.68
N GLU A 434 -23.77 16.87 -20.14
CA GLU A 434 -24.98 17.06 -20.96
C GLU A 434 -24.92 16.30 -22.29
N ALA A 435 -23.74 16.21 -22.92
CA ALA A 435 -23.56 15.49 -24.17
C ALA A 435 -23.75 13.98 -23.94
N LEU A 436 -23.14 13.45 -22.88
CA LEU A 436 -23.29 12.05 -22.47
C LEU A 436 -24.74 11.68 -22.19
N ARG A 437 -25.51 12.57 -21.54
CA ARG A 437 -26.93 12.34 -21.24
C ARG A 437 -27.82 12.40 -22.47
N LYS A 438 -27.52 13.29 -23.42
CA LYS A 438 -28.21 13.35 -24.73
C LYS A 438 -27.95 12.09 -25.55
N GLU A 439 -26.71 11.60 -25.53
CA GLU A 439 -26.34 10.34 -26.20
C GLU A 439 -27.03 9.14 -25.54
N LEU A 440 -27.02 9.05 -24.21
CA LEU A 440 -27.72 8.00 -23.47
C LEU A 440 -29.23 7.95 -23.80
N LYS A 441 -29.85 9.12 -23.97
CA LYS A 441 -31.25 9.25 -24.40
C LYS A 441 -31.48 8.74 -25.82
N ARG A 442 -30.54 8.99 -26.74
CA ARG A 442 -30.58 8.45 -28.11
C ARG A 442 -30.44 6.93 -28.13
N LEU A 443 -29.69 6.36 -27.20
CA LEU A 443 -29.51 4.91 -27.03
C LEU A 443 -30.70 4.22 -26.36
N GLY A 444 -31.80 4.94 -26.11
CA GLY A 444 -33.04 4.38 -25.57
C GLY A 444 -33.11 4.28 -24.04
N PHE A 445 -32.12 4.82 -23.33
CA PHE A 445 -32.11 4.89 -21.87
C PHE A 445 -32.59 6.26 -21.38
N ARG A 446 -32.88 6.37 -20.08
CA ARG A 446 -33.24 7.66 -19.49
C ARG A 446 -32.01 8.55 -19.38
N GLU A 447 -32.18 9.82 -19.70
CA GLU A 447 -31.11 10.82 -19.61
C GLU A 447 -30.52 10.95 -18.20
N ASN A 448 -31.28 10.63 -17.15
CA ASN A 448 -30.82 10.73 -15.76
C ASN A 448 -30.08 9.48 -15.25
N GLY A 449 -29.78 8.50 -16.12
CA GLY A 449 -29.07 7.27 -15.73
C GLY A 449 -29.88 6.29 -14.88
N THR A 450 -31.14 6.61 -14.54
CA THR A 450 -31.98 5.77 -13.68
C THR A 450 -32.80 4.75 -14.46
N GLU A 451 -32.92 3.55 -13.92
CA GLU A 451 -33.69 2.46 -14.47
C GLU A 451 -34.76 1.97 -13.49
N THR A 452 -35.79 1.33 -14.04
CA THR A 452 -36.77 0.59 -13.23
C THR A 452 -36.14 -0.75 -12.88
N MET A 453 -36.10 -1.08 -11.59
CA MET A 453 -35.56 -2.34 -11.07
C MET A 453 -36.63 -3.15 -10.33
N TYR A 454 -36.43 -4.46 -10.28
CA TYR A 454 -37.26 -5.43 -9.59
C TYR A 454 -36.46 -6.12 -8.50
N ASN A 455 -37.15 -6.51 -7.44
CA ASN A 455 -36.56 -7.28 -6.35
C ASN A 455 -36.39 -8.75 -6.81
N GLY A 456 -35.16 -9.27 -6.78
CA GLY A 456 -34.87 -10.66 -7.16
C GLY A 456 -35.56 -11.71 -6.28
N MET A 457 -35.92 -11.36 -5.04
CA MET A 457 -36.53 -12.30 -4.09
C MET A 457 -38.05 -12.38 -4.21
N THR A 458 -38.72 -11.24 -4.42
CA THR A 458 -40.19 -11.17 -4.45
C THR A 458 -40.74 -11.01 -5.87
N GLY A 459 -39.93 -10.57 -6.83
CA GLY A 459 -40.37 -10.20 -8.18
C GLY A 459 -41.07 -8.85 -8.26
N GLU A 460 -41.31 -8.18 -7.13
CA GLU A 460 -41.99 -6.88 -7.10
C GLU A 460 -41.09 -5.77 -7.62
N GLN A 461 -41.69 -4.79 -8.31
CA GLN A 461 -40.99 -3.62 -8.79
C GLN A 461 -40.68 -2.67 -7.63
N TYR A 462 -39.48 -2.11 -7.59
CA TYR A 462 -39.19 -1.01 -6.67
C TYR A 462 -39.98 0.25 -7.05
N GLU A 463 -40.49 0.96 -6.05
CA GLU A 463 -41.20 2.23 -6.24
C GLU A 463 -40.26 3.33 -6.79
N ALA A 464 -39.03 3.35 -6.28
CA ALA A 464 -38.00 4.28 -6.73
C ALA A 464 -37.25 3.74 -7.95
N LYS A 465 -36.87 4.67 -8.84
CA LYS A 465 -35.97 4.38 -9.96
C LYS A 465 -34.54 4.40 -9.44
N ILE A 466 -33.77 3.36 -9.77
CA ILE A 466 -32.42 3.18 -9.24
C ILE A 466 -31.41 3.66 -10.26
N PHE A 467 -30.38 4.36 -9.80
CA PHE A 467 -29.28 4.81 -10.65
C PHE A 467 -28.33 3.63 -10.91
N VAL A 468 -28.17 3.27 -12.19
CA VAL A 468 -27.39 2.10 -12.61
C VAL A 468 -26.47 2.51 -13.75
N GLY A 469 -25.18 2.24 -13.60
CA GLY A 469 -24.17 2.58 -14.61
C GLY A 469 -22.96 1.64 -14.55
N THR A 470 -22.06 1.81 -15.52
CA THR A 470 -20.81 1.04 -15.58
C THR A 470 -19.67 1.92 -15.08
N MET A 471 -18.82 1.39 -14.21
CA MET A 471 -17.69 2.11 -13.62
C MET A 471 -16.46 1.22 -13.52
N TYR A 472 -15.29 1.83 -13.57
CA TYR A 472 -14.04 1.12 -13.32
C TYR A 472 -13.73 1.04 -11.81
N TYR A 473 -13.73 -0.18 -11.26
CA TYR A 473 -13.51 -0.46 -9.85
C TYR A 473 -12.19 -1.17 -9.60
N LEU A 474 -11.60 -0.88 -8.44
CA LEU A 474 -10.27 -1.36 -8.04
C LEU A 474 -10.40 -2.28 -6.82
N LYS A 475 -9.81 -3.49 -6.90
CA LYS A 475 -9.54 -4.32 -5.73
C LYS A 475 -8.25 -3.85 -5.06
N LEU A 476 -8.27 -3.64 -3.75
CA LEU A 476 -7.08 -3.21 -3.01
C LEU A 476 -6.31 -4.42 -2.46
N LYS A 477 -5.00 -4.27 -2.27
CA LYS A 477 -4.14 -5.27 -1.60
C LYS A 477 -4.50 -5.60 -0.14
N HIS A 478 -5.48 -4.89 0.42
CA HIS A 478 -5.95 -5.09 1.79
C HIS A 478 -7.02 -6.19 1.83
N MET A 479 -6.57 -7.43 1.91
CA MET A 479 -7.43 -8.62 2.03
C MET A 479 -7.56 -9.06 3.49
N VAL A 480 -8.73 -9.59 3.85
CA VAL A 480 -9.02 -10.00 5.25
C VAL A 480 -8.20 -11.22 5.67
N ALA A 481 -7.96 -12.18 4.75
CA ALA A 481 -7.11 -13.35 5.00
C ALA A 481 -5.71 -12.99 5.53
N ASN A 482 -5.16 -11.83 5.13
CA ASN A 482 -3.86 -11.35 5.59
C ASN A 482 -3.91 -10.62 6.95
N LYS A 483 -5.11 -10.33 7.48
CA LYS A 483 -5.31 -9.53 8.69
C LYS A 483 -5.80 -10.33 9.89
N ILE A 484 -6.62 -11.36 9.64
CA ILE A 484 -7.13 -12.20 10.73
C ILE A 484 -5.98 -12.90 11.44
N HIS A 485 -5.96 -12.80 12.76
CA HIS A 485 -5.07 -13.56 13.62
C HIS A 485 -5.71 -13.67 15.00
N SER A 486 -5.50 -14.81 15.64
CA SER A 486 -5.96 -15.08 16.99
C SER A 486 -4.92 -15.90 17.71
N ARG A 487 -4.76 -15.66 19.01
CA ARG A 487 -3.82 -16.39 19.85
C ARG A 487 -4.53 -16.84 21.12
N ALA A 488 -4.50 -18.14 21.39
CA ALA A 488 -4.92 -18.70 22.68
C ALA A 488 -3.72 -18.79 23.63
N ARG A 489 -2.71 -19.58 23.25
CA ARG A 489 -1.39 -19.69 23.88
C ARG A 489 -0.35 -19.75 22.78
N GLY A 490 0.88 -19.38 23.09
CA GLY A 490 1.94 -19.33 22.08
C GLY A 490 3.29 -19.05 22.72
N PRO A 491 4.34 -18.92 21.90
CA PRO A 491 5.69 -18.66 22.37
C PRO A 491 5.76 -17.34 23.15
N ILE A 492 6.68 -17.32 24.10
CA ILE A 492 6.98 -16.16 24.93
C ILE A 492 8.40 -15.69 24.66
N GLN A 493 8.64 -14.40 24.79
CA GLN A 493 9.97 -13.83 24.75
C GLN A 493 10.77 -14.29 25.97
N LEU A 494 11.98 -14.79 25.76
CA LEU A 494 12.80 -15.39 26.84
C LEU A 494 13.12 -14.40 27.96
N LEU A 495 13.40 -13.14 27.61
CA LEU A 495 13.80 -12.12 28.59
C LEU A 495 12.65 -11.72 29.52
N THR A 496 11.48 -11.40 28.96
CA THR A 496 10.34 -10.82 29.70
C THR A 496 9.27 -11.86 30.05
N ARG A 497 9.34 -13.06 29.47
CA ARG A 497 8.31 -14.11 29.53
C ARG A 497 6.93 -13.68 29.03
N GLN A 498 6.86 -12.58 28.30
CA GLN A 498 5.62 -12.08 27.70
C GLN A 498 5.37 -12.69 26.33
N PRO A 499 4.11 -12.71 25.86
CA PRO A 499 3.77 -13.05 24.48
C PRO A 499 4.68 -12.36 23.44
N THR A 500 5.12 -13.12 22.44
CA THR A 500 5.80 -12.59 21.25
C THR A 500 4.96 -11.54 20.50
N GLU A 501 5.61 -10.74 19.67
CA GLU A 501 4.94 -9.77 18.78
C GLU A 501 4.84 -10.28 17.34
N GLY A 502 3.72 -9.95 16.68
CA GLY A 502 3.49 -10.19 15.25
C GLY A 502 2.89 -11.55 14.91
N ARG A 503 1.98 -11.58 13.92
CA ARG A 503 1.28 -12.80 13.45
C ARG A 503 2.24 -13.93 13.07
N ALA A 504 3.34 -13.59 12.38
CA ALA A 504 4.32 -14.57 11.91
C ALA A 504 5.04 -15.33 13.04
N LYS A 505 4.99 -14.82 14.28
CA LYS A 505 5.59 -15.44 15.48
C LYS A 505 4.52 -15.86 16.49
N GLU A 506 3.29 -16.05 16.02
CA GLU A 506 2.11 -16.33 16.86
C GLU A 506 1.96 -15.30 17.99
N GLY A 507 2.25 -14.05 17.67
CA GLY A 507 2.28 -12.96 18.63
C GLY A 507 0.90 -12.61 19.17
N GLY A 508 0.88 -12.12 20.42
CA GLY A 508 -0.34 -11.62 21.05
C GLY A 508 -0.67 -10.19 20.64
N LEU A 509 -1.87 -9.74 21.01
CA LEU A 509 -2.22 -8.32 20.96
C LEU A 509 -1.69 -7.62 22.22
N ARG A 510 -1.13 -6.43 22.01
CA ARG A 510 -0.65 -5.59 23.10
C ARG A 510 -1.81 -4.83 23.73
N LEU A 511 -1.95 -4.97 25.05
CA LEU A 511 -2.84 -4.14 25.86
C LEU A 511 -2.01 -2.99 26.42
N GLY A 512 -2.25 -1.78 25.91
CA GLY A 512 -1.51 -0.58 26.26
C GLY A 512 -2.13 0.18 27.43
N GLU A 513 -1.59 1.37 27.67
CA GLU A 513 -2.06 2.23 28.75
C GLU A 513 -3.48 2.75 28.50
N MET A 514 -3.83 3.08 27.26
CA MET A 514 -5.18 3.56 26.91
C MET A 514 -6.24 2.46 27.12
N GLU A 515 -5.92 1.21 26.77
CA GLU A 515 -6.81 0.07 27.02
C GLU A 515 -6.98 -0.17 28.53
N LYS A 516 -5.88 -0.07 29.30
CA LYS A 516 -5.91 -0.13 30.78
C LYS A 516 -6.83 0.95 31.36
N ASP A 517 -6.69 2.20 30.93
CA ASP A 517 -7.50 3.32 31.41
C ASP A 517 -8.98 3.12 31.07
N THR A 518 -9.29 2.47 29.95
CA THR A 518 -10.67 2.09 29.58
C THR A 518 -11.26 1.12 30.61
N PHE A 519 -10.52 0.10 31.05
CA PHE A 519 -10.99 -0.80 32.10
C PHE A 519 -11.16 -0.10 33.45
N VAL A 520 -10.25 0.82 33.79
CA VAL A 520 -10.33 1.61 35.02
C VAL A 520 -11.56 2.52 34.99
N ALA A 521 -11.83 3.19 33.87
CA ALA A 521 -13.00 4.05 33.69
C ALA A 521 -14.32 3.28 33.83
N HIS A 522 -14.37 2.04 33.34
CA HIS A 522 -15.51 1.14 33.55
C HIS A 522 -15.62 0.58 34.98
N GLY A 523 -14.59 0.76 35.83
CA GLY A 523 -14.54 0.15 37.16
C GLY A 523 -14.33 -1.37 37.13
N ALA A 524 -13.86 -1.93 36.01
CA ALA A 524 -13.71 -3.37 35.79
C ALA A 524 -12.41 -3.93 36.40
N SER A 525 -12.25 -3.77 37.72
CA SER A 525 -11.01 -4.09 38.44
C SER A 525 -10.59 -5.57 38.36
N LEU A 526 -11.55 -6.50 38.44
CA LEU A 526 -11.27 -7.94 38.32
C LEU A 526 -10.81 -8.32 36.92
N LEU A 527 -11.47 -7.78 35.89
CA LEU A 527 -11.10 -8.02 34.48
C LEU A 527 -9.73 -7.42 34.16
N LEU A 528 -9.43 -6.23 34.70
CA LEU A 528 -8.11 -5.62 34.58
C LEU A 528 -7.03 -6.54 35.17
N LYS A 529 -7.26 -7.06 36.38
CA LYS A 529 -6.32 -8.00 37.02
C LYS A 529 -6.12 -9.27 36.17
N GLU A 530 -7.20 -9.87 35.67
CA GLU A 530 -7.13 -11.07 34.83
C GLU A 530 -6.35 -10.83 33.53
N ARG A 531 -6.57 -9.68 32.87
CA ARG A 531 -5.91 -9.35 31.60
C ARG A 531 -4.44 -9.00 31.75
N PHE A 532 -4.06 -8.39 32.87
CA PHE A 532 -2.66 -8.06 33.17
C PHE A 532 -1.86 -9.23 33.77
N ASP A 533 -2.50 -10.36 34.07
CA ASP A 533 -1.85 -11.57 34.61
C ASP A 533 -1.17 -12.43 33.53
N SER A 534 -0.57 -11.80 32.50
CA SER A 534 0.00 -12.51 31.35
C SER A 534 1.32 -13.24 31.67
N ASP A 535 2.06 -12.72 32.66
CA ASP A 535 3.43 -13.12 33.02
C ASP A 535 3.54 -13.45 34.51
N ARG A 536 2.48 -14.03 35.07
CA ARG A 536 2.38 -14.45 36.47
C ARG A 536 3.57 -15.28 36.92
N THR A 537 4.24 -14.86 37.99
CA THR A 537 5.37 -15.57 38.59
C THR A 537 5.27 -15.54 40.12
N ILE A 538 5.57 -16.67 40.75
CA ILE A 538 5.68 -16.79 42.21
C ILE A 538 7.14 -16.58 42.58
N VAL A 539 7.42 -15.59 43.44
CA VAL A 539 8.77 -15.27 43.91
C VAL A 539 8.86 -15.43 45.44
N PRO A 540 9.90 -16.10 45.96
CA PRO A 540 10.12 -16.16 47.39
C PRO A 540 10.72 -14.84 47.89
N VAL A 541 10.16 -14.24 48.93
CA VAL A 541 10.63 -12.95 49.49
C VAL A 541 10.92 -13.12 50.98
N CYS A 542 12.08 -12.63 51.41
CA CYS A 542 12.53 -12.67 52.81
C CYS A 542 11.79 -11.62 53.65
N GLU A 543 11.22 -12.01 54.79
CA GLU A 543 10.45 -11.10 55.65
C GLU A 543 11.33 -10.06 56.36
N GLY A 544 12.56 -10.42 56.70
CA GLY A 544 13.48 -9.50 57.41
C GLY A 544 14.02 -8.37 56.52
N CYS A 545 14.51 -8.69 55.32
CA CYS A 545 15.17 -7.73 54.45
C CYS A 545 14.32 -7.24 53.25
N GLY A 546 13.24 -7.95 52.91
CA GLY A 546 12.33 -7.58 51.81
C GLY A 546 12.89 -7.85 50.41
N ILE A 547 13.96 -8.65 50.28
CA ILE A 547 14.55 -9.01 48.99
C ILE A 547 14.06 -10.40 48.57
N ILE A 548 14.02 -10.63 47.26
CA ILE A 548 13.80 -11.94 46.68
C ILE A 548 14.87 -12.91 47.20
N ALA A 549 14.44 -13.98 47.88
CA ALA A 549 15.27 -15.06 48.38
C ALA A 549 15.60 -16.06 47.27
N ILE A 550 16.53 -16.97 47.54
CA ILE A 550 16.91 -18.04 46.60
C ILE A 550 16.34 -19.36 47.11
N HIS A 551 15.76 -20.14 46.19
CA HIS A 551 15.35 -21.50 46.46
C HIS A 551 16.38 -22.47 45.86
N ASP A 552 17.13 -23.15 46.72
CA ASP A 552 18.05 -24.22 46.33
C ASP A 552 17.25 -25.51 46.18
N ALA A 553 17.01 -25.92 44.93
CA ALA A 553 16.26 -27.13 44.61
C ALA A 553 16.99 -28.42 44.98
N ILE A 554 18.33 -28.42 45.05
CA ILE A 554 19.13 -29.62 45.37
C ILE A 554 19.03 -29.92 46.86
N LYS A 555 19.19 -28.89 47.69
CA LYS A 555 19.10 -29.01 49.15
C LYS A 555 17.68 -28.87 49.68
N ASN A 556 16.73 -28.53 48.79
CA ASN A 556 15.34 -28.20 49.11
C ASN A 556 15.23 -27.18 50.26
N LYS A 557 16.06 -26.13 50.21
CA LYS A 557 16.15 -25.08 51.22
C LYS A 557 16.01 -23.70 50.59
N ARG A 558 15.32 -22.80 51.30
CA ARG A 558 15.21 -21.39 50.93
C ARG A 558 16.16 -20.60 51.81
N TYR A 559 16.97 -19.73 51.21
CA TYR A 559 17.86 -18.86 51.96
C TYR A 559 17.90 -17.46 51.39
N CYS A 560 18.09 -16.49 52.25
CA CYS A 560 18.25 -15.10 51.86
C CYS A 560 19.73 -14.78 51.63
N PRO A 561 20.14 -14.15 50.52
CA PRO A 561 21.53 -13.78 50.28
C PRO A 561 22.14 -12.87 51.36
N ILE A 562 21.33 -12.02 52.00
CA ILE A 562 21.77 -11.10 53.07
C ILE A 562 21.61 -11.72 54.47
N CYS A 563 20.44 -12.28 54.78
CA CYS A 563 20.12 -12.71 56.14
C CYS A 563 20.42 -14.19 56.43
N GLY A 564 20.83 -14.97 55.43
CA GLY A 564 21.10 -16.41 55.57
C GLY A 564 19.84 -17.27 55.69
N ASP A 565 19.99 -18.42 56.36
CA ASP A 565 18.98 -19.49 56.42
C ASP A 565 17.93 -19.31 57.54
N ASN A 566 18.19 -18.43 58.52
CA ASN A 566 17.39 -18.30 59.75
C ASN A 566 16.25 -17.26 59.64
N VAL A 567 15.77 -16.97 58.43
CA VAL A 567 14.69 -15.98 58.22
C VAL A 567 13.53 -16.60 57.48
N GLU A 568 12.31 -16.23 57.90
CA GLU A 568 11.10 -16.65 57.22
C GLU A 568 11.04 -16.08 55.80
N VAL A 569 10.60 -16.92 54.86
CA VAL A 569 10.51 -16.61 53.44
C VAL A 569 9.10 -16.95 52.97
N SER A 570 8.40 -15.92 52.50
CA SER A 570 7.02 -15.99 52.05
C SER A 570 6.94 -15.95 50.52
N ASP A 571 6.05 -16.76 49.92
CA ASP A 571 5.85 -16.81 48.47
C ASP A 571 4.84 -15.77 48.02
N ILE A 572 5.23 -14.91 47.08
CA ILE A 572 4.42 -13.80 46.61
C ILE A 572 4.18 -13.92 45.11
N GLU A 573 2.92 -13.76 44.73
CA GLU A 573 2.49 -13.69 43.35
C GLU A 573 2.72 -12.27 42.81
N VAL A 574 3.57 -12.15 41.78
CA VAL A 574 3.89 -10.89 41.09
C VAL A 574 3.94 -11.11 39.58
N SER A 575 3.94 -10.04 38.79
CA SER A 575 4.31 -10.15 37.38
C SER A 575 5.82 -10.35 37.23
N TYR A 576 6.23 -11.13 36.24
CA TYR A 576 7.63 -11.34 35.93
C TYR A 576 8.33 -10.03 35.53
N ALA A 577 7.63 -9.16 34.79
CA ALA A 577 8.12 -7.83 34.44
C ALA A 577 8.45 -6.99 35.69
N PHE A 578 7.64 -7.08 36.75
CA PHE A 578 7.95 -6.41 38.01
C PHE A 578 9.21 -6.98 38.66
N LYS A 579 9.36 -8.31 38.68
CA LYS A 579 10.60 -8.95 39.15
C LYS A 579 11.82 -8.50 38.35
N LEU A 580 11.71 -8.34 37.04
CA LEU A 580 12.78 -7.85 36.18
C LEU A 580 13.21 -6.42 36.59
N ILE A 581 12.25 -5.52 36.79
CA ILE A 581 12.51 -4.14 37.26
C ILE A 581 13.24 -4.15 38.61
N LEU A 582 12.88 -5.05 39.53
CA LEU A 582 13.58 -5.19 40.80
C LEU A 582 15.05 -5.56 40.62
N ASP A 583 15.38 -6.40 39.65
CA ASP A 583 16.77 -6.77 39.35
C ASP A 583 17.52 -5.64 38.63
N GLU A 584 16.85 -4.88 37.75
CA GLU A 584 17.42 -3.67 37.15
C GLU A 584 17.76 -2.61 38.21
N PHE A 585 16.89 -2.38 39.19
CA PHE A 585 17.20 -1.49 40.32
C PHE A 585 18.42 -1.95 41.12
N LYS A 586 18.54 -3.25 41.41
CA LYS A 586 19.73 -3.80 42.09
C LYS A 586 21.01 -3.54 41.27
N SER A 587 20.94 -3.67 39.94
CA SER A 587 22.08 -3.41 39.06
C SER A 587 22.53 -1.94 39.07
N LEU A 588 21.61 -1.02 39.34
CA LEU A 588 21.87 0.42 39.51
C LEU A 588 22.35 0.78 40.93
N GLY A 589 22.51 -0.19 41.82
CA GLY A 589 22.85 0.06 43.24
C GLY A 589 21.68 0.57 44.08
N ILE A 590 20.45 0.48 43.57
CA ILE A 590 19.23 0.83 44.30
C ILE A 590 18.77 -0.42 45.06
N TYR A 591 18.39 -0.25 46.33
CA TYR A 591 17.89 -1.34 47.18
C TYR A 591 16.35 -1.37 47.21
N PRO A 592 15.68 -2.21 46.40
CA PRO A 592 14.22 -2.26 46.40
C PRO A 592 13.69 -3.16 47.52
N LYS A 593 13.43 -2.57 48.69
CA LYS A 593 12.84 -3.28 49.83
C LYS A 593 11.35 -3.54 49.63
N LEU A 594 10.93 -4.80 49.55
CA LEU A 594 9.51 -5.17 49.59
C LEU A 594 9.02 -5.27 51.03
N MET A 595 8.02 -4.47 51.38
CA MET A 595 7.38 -4.49 52.71
C MET A 595 6.17 -5.41 52.66
N LEU A 596 6.29 -6.59 53.27
CA LEU A 596 5.23 -7.58 53.25
C LEU A 596 4.13 -7.23 54.26
N LYS A 597 2.87 -7.46 53.87
CA LYS A 597 1.70 -7.32 54.73
C LYS A 597 0.84 -8.57 54.58
N ASN A 598 0.13 -8.92 55.66
CA ASN A 598 -0.82 -10.01 55.60
C ASN A 598 -1.94 -9.67 54.61
N LYS A 599 -2.45 -10.69 53.92
CA LYS A 599 -3.46 -10.57 52.87
C LYS A 599 -4.86 -10.26 53.44
N TYR A 600 -5.00 -10.36 54.76
CA TYR A 600 -6.23 -10.19 55.53
C TYR A 600 -6.12 -9.04 56.52
#